data_AF-A0A0D6E843-F1
#
_entry.id   AF-A0A0D6E843-F1
#
_cell.length_a   1.000
_cell.length_b   1.000
_cell.length_c   1.000
_cell.angle_alpha   90.00
_cell.angle_beta   90.00
_cell.angle_gamma   90.00
#
_symmetry.space_group_name_H-M   'P 1'
#
loop_
_entity.id
_entity.type
_entity.pdbx_description
1 polymer ?
#
loop_
_entity_poly.entity_id
_entity_poly.type
_entity_poly.pdbx_seq_one_letter_code
_entity_poly.pdbx_strand_id
1 'polypeptide(L)'
;MYGNTILILPLGIAPFVAIIVWVVFFESSAGIRKKIAGRFRKGITEYPTEAFMFLAHSIDNSIEYMGEANILVLTLKGPSYSNVTTVADLKRCLKSYSDNDGVNLDWIDEYVLMFIHKDKEAGSIKVVLSIPTSIVRSEAYIEHEIRNVGKVFIEGGYKYSLRYIPTNHYTNSCERKDGRLLVHIDRRQEVDGFLDVKTVLMSESQITRNIENRLWNRVKVECIGLDDEMYHGVIVDV
;
A
#
# COMPACT_ATOMS: atom_id res chain seq x y z
N MET A 1 -22.34 -32.09 29.07
CA MET A 1 -23.37 -31.26 28.40
C MET A 1 -22.70 -29.94 28.04
N TYR A 2 -22.33 -29.75 26.77
CA TYR A 2 -21.77 -28.49 26.30
C TYR A 2 -22.91 -27.52 26.03
N GLY A 3 -23.01 -26.46 26.84
CA GLY A 3 -23.96 -25.38 26.63
C GLY A 3 -23.55 -24.58 25.41
N ASN A 4 -24.39 -24.60 24.37
CA ASN A 4 -24.25 -23.72 23.22
C ASN A 4 -24.57 -22.29 23.66
N THR A 5 -23.55 -21.45 23.82
CA THR A 5 -23.72 -20.01 23.98
C THR A 5 -24.14 -19.43 22.63
N ILE A 6 -25.44 -19.19 22.47
CA ILE A 6 -25.99 -18.45 21.34
C ILE A 6 -25.60 -16.99 21.53
N LEU A 7 -24.77 -16.47 20.63
CA LEU A 7 -24.43 -15.05 20.58
C LEU A 7 -25.65 -14.30 20.00
N ILE A 8 -26.55 -13.84 20.87
CA ILE A 8 -27.67 -12.98 20.49
C ILE A 8 -27.12 -11.57 20.29
N LEU A 9 -26.82 -11.20 19.05
CA LEU A 9 -26.57 -9.80 18.72
C LEU A 9 -27.87 -9.01 18.91
N PRO A 10 -27.86 -7.82 19.53
CA PRO A 10 -29.04 -6.98 19.63
C PRO A 10 -29.54 -6.68 18.21
N LEU A 11 -30.77 -7.11 17.92
CA LEU A 11 -31.44 -7.04 16.62
C LEU A 11 -31.40 -5.65 15.96
N GLY A 12 -31.16 -4.58 16.74
CA GLY A 12 -31.01 -3.22 16.23
C GLY A 12 -29.71 -2.93 15.48
N ILE A 13 -28.63 -3.70 15.69
CA ILE A 13 -27.30 -3.41 15.10
C ILE A 13 -26.98 -4.34 13.91
N ALA A 14 -27.58 -5.53 13.88
CA ALA A 14 -27.42 -6.49 12.79
C ALA A 14 -27.71 -5.91 11.38
N PRO A 15 -28.75 -5.08 11.16
CA PRO A 15 -28.95 -4.45 9.85
C PRO A 15 -27.84 -3.44 9.51
N PHE A 16 -27.27 -2.72 10.48
CA PHE A 16 -26.14 -1.80 10.24
C PHE A 16 -24.85 -2.54 9.92
N VAL A 17 -24.55 -3.64 10.62
CA VAL A 17 -23.40 -4.51 10.28
C VAL A 17 -23.59 -5.12 8.90
N ALA A 18 -24.80 -5.58 8.57
CA ALA A 18 -25.11 -6.11 7.25
C ALA A 18 -25.00 -5.04 6.15
N ILE A 19 -25.42 -3.80 6.40
CA ILE A 19 -25.25 -2.68 5.46
C ILE A 19 -23.78 -2.32 5.29
N ILE A 20 -23.00 -2.26 6.37
CA ILE A 20 -21.54 -2.01 6.28
C ILE A 20 -20.86 -3.14 5.50
N VAL A 21 -21.19 -4.40 5.79
CA VAL A 21 -20.69 -5.55 5.03
C VAL A 21 -21.17 -5.48 3.58
N TRP A 22 -22.42 -5.11 3.32
CA TRP A 22 -22.97 -5.01 1.97
C TRP A 22 -22.36 -3.87 1.15
N VAL A 23 -22.16 -2.69 1.74
CA VAL A 23 -21.46 -1.55 1.11
C VAL A 23 -19.99 -1.92 0.83
N VAL A 24 -19.31 -2.55 1.79
CA VAL A 24 -17.93 -3.03 1.61
C VAL A 24 -17.84 -4.10 0.50
N PHE A 25 -18.81 -5.01 0.41
CA PHE A 25 -18.76 -6.14 -0.53
C PHE A 25 -19.40 -5.87 -1.91
N PHE A 26 -20.42 -5.02 -2.02
CA PHE A 26 -21.24 -4.84 -3.24
C PHE A 26 -21.18 -3.44 -3.87
N GLU A 27 -21.16 -2.33 -3.10
CA GLU A 27 -21.05 -0.99 -3.72
C GLU A 27 -19.67 -0.70 -4.34
N SER A 28 -18.68 -1.46 -3.92
CA SER A 28 -17.33 -1.44 -4.50
C SER A 28 -17.20 -2.17 -5.83
N SER A 29 -18.30 -2.40 -6.55
CA SER A 29 -18.29 -2.79 -7.97
C SER A 29 -18.06 -1.61 -8.92
N ALA A 30 -18.13 -0.35 -8.42
CA ALA A 30 -17.84 0.85 -9.23
C ALA A 30 -16.38 1.34 -9.10
N GLY A 31 -15.67 0.97 -8.02
CA GLY A 31 -14.24 1.24 -7.88
C GLY A 31 -13.41 0.15 -8.56
N ILE A 32 -12.41 0.52 -9.34
CA ILE A 32 -11.49 -0.43 -9.99
C ILE A 32 -10.75 -1.23 -8.91
N ARG A 33 -11.27 -2.42 -8.54
CA ARG A 33 -10.60 -3.34 -7.62
C ARG A 33 -9.36 -3.91 -8.29
N LYS A 34 -8.17 -3.49 -7.83
CA LYS A 34 -6.90 -4.05 -8.31
C LYS A 34 -6.46 -5.17 -7.37
N LYS A 35 -6.46 -6.41 -7.85
CA LYS A 35 -5.90 -7.58 -7.14
C LYS A 35 -4.44 -7.79 -7.52
N ILE A 36 -3.65 -8.11 -6.52
CA ILE A 36 -2.19 -8.07 -6.55
C ILE A 36 -1.70 -9.36 -5.93
N ALA A 37 -1.11 -10.25 -6.73
CA ALA A 37 -0.40 -11.43 -6.22
C ALA A 37 1.11 -11.19 -6.31
N GLY A 38 1.86 -11.65 -5.30
CA GLY A 38 3.31 -11.48 -5.25
C GLY A 38 4.06 -12.05 -6.47
N ARG A 39 3.52 -13.10 -7.10
CA ARG A 39 4.14 -13.82 -8.23
C ARG A 39 4.18 -13.05 -9.57
N PHE A 40 3.46 -11.94 -9.73
CA PHE A 40 3.24 -11.31 -11.05
C PHE A 40 3.83 -9.92 -11.24
N ARG A 41 4.77 -9.48 -10.41
CA ARG A 41 5.05 -8.05 -10.30
C ARG A 41 6.51 -7.69 -10.14
N LYS A 42 7.14 -7.35 -11.26
CA LYS A 42 8.53 -6.87 -11.35
C LYS A 42 8.69 -5.35 -11.16
N GLY A 43 7.70 -4.67 -10.58
CA GLY A 43 7.78 -3.23 -10.33
C GLY A 43 6.48 -2.68 -9.78
N ILE A 44 6.39 -2.54 -8.47
CA ILE A 44 5.18 -2.09 -7.79
C ILE A 44 5.44 -0.69 -7.25
N THR A 45 5.62 0.25 -8.17
CA THR A 45 5.79 1.68 -7.87
C THR A 45 4.47 2.40 -7.59
N GLU A 46 3.34 1.75 -7.83
CA GLU A 46 2.04 2.42 -7.86
C GLU A 46 1.23 2.29 -6.56
N TYR A 47 1.78 1.73 -5.47
CA TYR A 47 1.00 1.45 -4.27
C TYR A 47 1.66 2.06 -3.04
N PRO A 48 0.86 2.42 -2.01
CA PRO A 48 1.39 2.96 -0.76
C PRO A 48 2.52 2.09 -0.22
N THR A 49 3.59 2.74 0.24
CA THR A 49 4.87 2.10 0.56
C THR A 49 4.69 0.99 1.59
N GLU A 50 3.95 1.30 2.65
CA GLU A 50 3.69 0.43 3.79
C GLU A 50 2.72 -0.70 3.47
N ALA A 51 1.69 -0.45 2.64
CA ALA A 51 0.80 -1.49 2.15
C ALA A 51 1.61 -2.56 1.39
N PHE A 52 2.60 -2.11 0.62
CA PHE A 52 3.41 -2.99 -0.18
C PHE A 52 4.37 -3.89 0.63
N MET A 53 4.82 -3.46 1.81
CA MET A 53 5.67 -4.26 2.71
C MET A 53 5.04 -5.60 3.11
N PHE A 54 3.70 -5.66 3.19
CA PHE A 54 2.99 -6.91 3.48
C PHE A 54 3.14 -7.96 2.38
N LEU A 55 3.45 -7.58 1.15
CA LEU A 55 3.73 -8.52 0.06
C LEU A 55 5.16 -9.05 0.09
N ALA A 56 6.10 -8.30 0.67
CA ALA A 56 7.52 -8.67 0.64
C ALA A 56 7.84 -9.95 1.44
N HIS A 57 7.00 -10.28 2.43
CA HIS A 57 7.20 -11.42 3.32
C HIS A 57 6.93 -12.78 2.66
N SER A 58 6.07 -12.84 1.64
CA SER A 58 5.73 -14.09 0.94
C SER A 58 5.10 -13.83 -0.42
N ILE A 59 5.55 -14.56 -1.45
CA ILE A 59 4.96 -14.51 -2.80
C ILE A 59 3.49 -14.94 -2.86
N ASP A 60 3.04 -15.69 -1.84
CA ASP A 60 1.67 -16.17 -1.72
C ASP A 60 0.76 -15.18 -0.97
N ASN A 61 1.34 -14.11 -0.43
CA ASN A 61 0.57 -12.99 0.04
C ASN A 61 -0.08 -12.28 -1.16
N SER A 62 -1.26 -11.73 -0.92
CA SER A 62 -1.93 -10.90 -1.91
C SER A 62 -2.56 -9.69 -1.25
N ILE A 63 -2.72 -8.65 -2.07
CA ILE A 63 -3.37 -7.41 -1.70
C ILE A 63 -4.51 -7.17 -2.67
N GLU A 64 -5.66 -6.77 -2.15
CA GLU A 64 -6.70 -6.14 -2.94
C GLU A 64 -6.80 -4.70 -2.46
N TYR A 65 -6.65 -3.78 -3.41
CA TYR A 65 -6.54 -2.37 -3.15
C TYR A 65 -7.75 -1.62 -3.71
N MET A 66 -8.36 -0.79 -2.86
CA MET A 66 -9.54 0.00 -3.17
C MET A 66 -9.27 1.46 -2.81
N GLY A 67 -8.56 2.16 -3.70
CA GLY A 67 -8.08 3.54 -3.49
C GLY A 67 -9.19 4.50 -3.06
N GLU A 68 -10.28 4.56 -3.81
CA GLU A 68 -11.44 5.44 -3.53
C GLU A 68 -12.20 5.11 -2.25
N ALA A 69 -11.96 3.95 -1.63
CA ALA A 69 -12.56 3.59 -0.34
C ALA A 69 -11.55 3.73 0.81
N ASN A 70 -10.28 4.02 0.52
CA ASN A 70 -9.16 3.88 1.45
C ASN A 70 -9.11 2.49 2.10
N ILE A 71 -9.42 1.42 1.36
CA ILE A 71 -9.45 0.06 1.89
C ILE A 71 -8.32 -0.78 1.29
N LEU A 72 -7.65 -1.51 2.18
CA LEU A 72 -6.66 -2.53 1.87
C LEU A 72 -7.15 -3.87 2.40
N VAL A 73 -7.20 -4.87 1.52
CA VAL A 73 -7.49 -6.24 1.91
C VAL A 73 -6.24 -7.07 1.72
N LEU A 74 -5.63 -7.48 2.82
CA LEU A 74 -4.47 -8.34 2.84
C LEU A 74 -4.94 -9.79 2.96
N THR A 75 -4.42 -10.68 2.12
CA THR A 75 -4.48 -12.12 2.36
C THR A 75 -3.06 -12.58 2.62
N LEU A 76 -2.77 -12.93 3.87
CA LEU A 76 -1.43 -13.22 4.37
C LEU A 76 -1.32 -14.71 4.72
N LYS A 77 -0.27 -15.37 4.23
CA LYS A 77 -0.06 -16.80 4.44
C LYS A 77 1.19 -17.08 5.24
N GLY A 78 1.16 -18.15 6.01
CA GLY A 78 2.31 -18.67 6.74
C GLY A 78 2.26 -18.44 8.25
N PRO A 79 3.18 -19.10 8.99
CA PRO A 79 3.11 -19.19 10.45
C PRO A 79 3.31 -17.84 11.14
N SER A 80 4.06 -16.91 10.53
CA SER A 80 4.32 -15.57 11.08
C SER A 80 3.05 -14.75 11.32
N TYR A 81 1.95 -15.07 10.64
CA TYR A 81 0.68 -14.34 10.74
C TYR A 81 -0.37 -15.04 11.61
N SER A 82 -0.10 -16.26 12.06
CA SER A 82 -1.07 -17.09 12.82
C SER A 82 -1.64 -16.39 14.07
N ASN A 83 -0.81 -15.58 14.73
CA ASN A 83 -1.12 -14.90 15.98
C ASN A 83 -1.54 -13.44 15.81
N VAL A 84 -1.70 -12.96 14.57
CA VAL A 84 -2.13 -11.57 14.34
C VAL A 84 -3.56 -11.37 14.85
N THR A 85 -3.72 -10.35 15.69
CA THR A 85 -5.02 -9.90 16.21
C THR A 85 -5.19 -8.38 16.17
N THR A 86 -4.09 -7.65 16.06
CA THR A 86 -4.05 -6.19 16.08
C THR A 86 -3.16 -5.62 14.97
N VAL A 87 -3.25 -4.31 14.74
CA VAL A 87 -2.32 -3.56 13.87
C VAL A 87 -0.89 -3.67 14.39
N ALA A 88 -0.68 -3.59 15.71
CA ALA A 88 0.64 -3.74 16.32
C ALA A 88 1.25 -5.12 16.05
N ASP A 89 0.45 -6.19 16.00
CA ASP A 89 0.94 -7.52 15.62
C ASP A 89 1.37 -7.55 14.15
N LEU A 90 0.59 -6.94 13.24
CA LEU A 90 0.96 -6.80 11.83
C LEU A 90 2.28 -6.05 11.66
N LYS A 91 2.43 -4.91 12.34
CA LYS A 91 3.69 -4.13 12.35
C LYS A 91 4.85 -4.97 12.88
N ARG A 92 4.64 -5.77 13.93
CA ARG A 92 5.66 -6.68 14.49
C ARG A 92 6.10 -7.74 13.47
N CYS A 93 5.19 -8.25 12.64
CA CYS A 93 5.52 -9.20 11.57
C CYS A 93 6.46 -8.59 10.51
N LEU A 94 6.50 -7.26 10.37
CA LEU A 94 7.33 -6.55 9.40
C LEU A 94 8.64 -5.99 9.98
N LYS A 95 8.91 -6.17 11.28
CA LYS A 95 10.06 -5.56 11.97
C LYS A 95 11.42 -5.97 11.39
N SER A 96 11.54 -7.16 10.78
CA SER A 96 12.79 -7.56 10.10
C SER A 96 13.14 -6.72 8.86
N TYR A 97 12.22 -5.87 8.41
CA TYR A 97 12.38 -5.00 7.25
C TYR A 97 12.53 -3.51 7.61
N SER A 98 12.47 -3.12 8.91
CA SER A 98 12.60 -1.72 9.32
C SER A 98 14.00 -1.14 9.18
N ASP A 99 15.02 -1.99 9.23
CA ASP A 99 16.41 -1.53 9.34
C ASP A 99 17.04 -1.20 7.99
N ASN A 100 16.31 -1.43 6.90
CA ASN A 100 16.73 -1.14 5.54
C ASN A 100 15.72 -0.15 4.90
N ASP A 101 16.25 0.98 4.43
CA ASP A 101 15.75 1.65 3.22
C ASP A 101 14.59 2.68 3.26
N GLY A 102 14.44 3.41 4.35
CA GLY A 102 13.61 4.64 4.35
C GLY A 102 12.09 4.41 4.26
N VAL A 103 11.64 3.17 4.49
CA VAL A 103 10.24 2.87 4.76
C VAL A 103 9.98 3.12 6.24
N ASN A 104 9.13 4.10 6.55
CA ASN A 104 8.73 4.35 7.92
C ASN A 104 7.55 3.44 8.28
N LEU A 105 7.82 2.36 9.02
CA LEU A 105 6.78 1.43 9.46
C LEU A 105 5.79 2.07 10.45
N ASP A 106 6.07 3.26 10.99
CA ASP A 106 5.13 3.97 11.87
C ASP A 106 3.84 4.35 11.16
N TRP A 107 3.84 4.49 9.83
CA TRP A 107 2.62 4.69 9.05
C TRP A 107 1.64 3.51 9.14
N ILE A 108 2.11 2.31 9.53
CA ILE A 108 1.21 1.17 9.78
C ILE A 108 0.30 1.45 10.97
N ASP A 109 0.76 2.21 11.96
CA ASP A 109 -0.04 2.51 13.16
C ASP A 109 -1.24 3.42 12.86
N GLU A 110 -1.20 4.15 11.75
CA GLU A 110 -2.30 5.00 11.27
C GLU A 110 -3.45 4.21 10.62
N TYR A 111 -3.26 2.90 10.37
CA TYR A 111 -4.32 2.07 9.85
C TYR A 111 -5.35 1.71 10.90
N VAL A 112 -6.62 1.81 10.51
CA VAL A 112 -7.76 1.28 11.24
C VAL A 112 -7.97 -0.17 10.81
N LEU A 113 -7.81 -1.08 11.76
CA LEU A 113 -8.17 -2.49 11.56
C LEU A 113 -9.68 -2.64 11.56
N MET A 114 -10.25 -2.93 10.38
CA MET A 114 -11.68 -3.15 10.24
C MET A 114 -12.06 -4.58 10.60
N PHE A 115 -11.26 -5.56 10.17
CA PHE A 115 -11.61 -6.97 10.32
C PHE A 115 -10.42 -7.92 10.16
N ILE A 116 -10.44 -9.04 10.87
CA ILE A 116 -9.53 -10.19 10.68
C ILE A 116 -10.37 -11.46 10.56
N HIS A 117 -10.14 -12.22 9.50
CA HIS A 117 -10.64 -13.57 9.34
C HIS A 117 -9.49 -14.56 9.28
N LYS A 118 -9.56 -15.62 10.08
CA LYS A 118 -8.55 -16.69 10.05
C LYS A 118 -9.13 -17.89 9.30
N ASP A 119 -8.48 -18.25 8.22
CA ASP A 119 -8.76 -19.49 7.49
C ASP A 119 -7.75 -20.55 7.93
N LYS A 120 -8.20 -21.44 8.82
CA LYS A 120 -7.38 -22.52 9.38
C LYS A 120 -7.08 -23.61 8.34
N GLU A 121 -7.96 -23.81 7.37
CA GLU A 121 -7.79 -24.84 6.34
C GLU A 121 -6.74 -24.42 5.32
N ALA A 122 -6.79 -23.16 4.88
CA ALA A 122 -5.80 -22.61 3.95
C ALA A 122 -4.51 -22.12 4.63
N GLY A 123 -4.43 -22.14 5.97
CA GLY A 123 -3.29 -21.63 6.72
C GLY A 123 -3.03 -20.13 6.48
N SER A 124 -4.11 -19.35 6.37
CA SER A 124 -4.05 -17.95 5.97
C SER A 124 -4.90 -17.05 6.86
N ILE A 125 -4.59 -15.75 6.86
CA ILE A 125 -5.44 -14.74 7.44
C ILE A 125 -5.83 -13.73 6.36
N LYS A 126 -7.07 -13.27 6.41
CA LYS A 126 -7.56 -12.13 5.65
C LYS A 126 -7.72 -10.96 6.60
N VAL A 127 -7.02 -9.86 6.33
CA VAL A 127 -7.05 -8.64 7.12
C VAL A 127 -7.61 -7.52 6.26
N VAL A 128 -8.60 -6.80 6.78
CA VAL A 128 -9.14 -5.61 6.14
C VAL A 128 -8.71 -4.40 6.95
N LEU A 129 -7.95 -3.52 6.32
CA LEU A 129 -7.45 -2.28 6.89
C LEU A 129 -8.04 -1.10 6.12
N SER A 130 -8.16 0.03 6.80
CA SER A 130 -8.45 1.31 6.17
C SER A 130 -7.55 2.39 6.71
N ILE A 131 -7.24 3.41 5.91
CA ILE A 131 -6.49 4.59 6.36
C ILE A 131 -7.39 5.83 6.36
N PRO A 132 -7.39 6.65 7.42
CA PRO A 132 -8.20 7.87 7.44
C PRO A 132 -7.79 8.85 6.33
N THR A 133 -8.76 9.46 5.65
CA THR A 133 -8.49 10.45 4.60
C THR A 133 -7.68 11.64 5.10
N SER A 134 -7.85 12.03 6.37
CA SER A 134 -7.06 13.10 6.99
C SER A 134 -5.57 12.78 7.05
N ILE A 135 -5.21 11.50 7.23
CA ILE A 135 -3.81 11.05 7.20
C ILE A 135 -3.28 11.08 5.77
N VAL A 136 -4.04 10.52 4.81
CA VAL A 136 -3.66 10.50 3.39
C VAL A 136 -3.41 11.91 2.83
N ARG A 137 -4.19 12.89 3.28
CA ARG A 137 -4.06 14.30 2.87
C ARG A 137 -3.06 15.10 3.71
N SER A 138 -2.45 14.49 4.73
CA SER A 138 -1.44 15.17 5.52
C SER A 138 -0.16 15.35 4.69
N GLU A 139 0.47 16.52 4.82
CA GLU A 139 1.72 16.83 4.13
C GLU A 139 2.83 15.83 4.48
N ALA A 140 2.89 15.37 5.74
CA ALA A 140 3.84 14.36 6.18
C ALA A 140 3.68 13.02 5.45
N TYR A 141 2.44 12.56 5.24
CA TYR A 141 2.19 11.32 4.49
C TYR A 141 2.49 11.51 2.99
N ILE A 142 2.10 12.65 2.43
CA ILE A 142 2.40 12.98 1.02
C ILE A 142 3.91 12.99 0.79
N GLU A 143 4.67 13.69 1.62
CA GLU A 143 6.14 13.70 1.54
C GLU A 143 6.74 12.30 1.64
N HIS A 144 6.21 11.47 2.55
CA HIS A 144 6.64 10.09 2.69
C HIS A 144 6.46 9.31 1.38
N GLU A 145 5.26 9.36 0.79
CA GLU A 145 4.98 8.64 -0.44
C GLU A 145 5.77 9.18 -1.64
N ILE A 146 5.94 10.51 -1.73
CA ILE A 146 6.74 11.16 -2.78
C ILE A 146 8.19 10.70 -2.76
N ARG A 147 8.81 10.62 -1.58
CA ARG A 147 10.17 10.08 -1.42
C ARG A 147 10.30 8.62 -1.87
N ASN A 148 9.18 7.90 -1.99
CA ASN A 148 9.15 6.50 -2.37
C ASN A 148 8.67 6.22 -3.80
N VAL A 149 8.32 7.26 -4.58
CA VAL A 149 8.01 7.12 -6.01
C VAL A 149 9.25 6.62 -6.77
N GLY A 150 9.05 5.69 -7.71
CA GLY A 150 10.15 5.10 -8.50
C GLY A 150 10.90 3.95 -7.80
N LYS A 151 10.67 3.73 -6.50
CA LYS A 151 11.24 2.58 -5.78
C LYS A 151 10.52 1.29 -6.16
N VAL A 152 11.30 0.26 -6.47
CA VAL A 152 10.80 -1.07 -6.82
C VAL A 152 11.30 -2.13 -5.83
N PHE A 153 10.55 -3.22 -5.77
CA PHE A 153 10.97 -4.45 -5.12
C PHE A 153 11.10 -5.52 -6.20
N ILE A 154 12.23 -6.22 -6.19
CA ILE A 154 12.52 -7.32 -7.11
C ILE A 154 12.38 -8.63 -6.36
N GLU A 155 11.95 -9.67 -7.07
CA GLU A 155 11.97 -11.03 -6.54
C GLU A 155 13.41 -11.46 -6.23
N GLY A 156 13.68 -11.83 -4.97
CA GLY A 156 14.99 -12.34 -4.58
C GLY A 156 15.28 -13.69 -5.24
N GLY A 157 16.42 -13.81 -5.91
CA GLY A 157 16.82 -15.04 -6.63
C GLY A 157 17.01 -16.29 -5.73
N TYR A 158 17.12 -16.11 -4.41
CA TYR A 158 17.18 -17.21 -3.45
C TYR A 158 16.22 -16.92 -2.29
N LYS A 159 15.14 -17.70 -2.20
CA LYS A 159 13.99 -17.61 -1.29
C LYS A 159 12.90 -16.65 -1.78
N TYR A 160 11.67 -17.19 -1.80
CA TYR A 160 10.35 -16.59 -2.07
C TYR A 160 10.05 -15.28 -1.32
N SER A 161 10.90 -14.29 -1.48
CA SER A 161 10.89 -13.01 -0.77
C SER A 161 11.16 -11.91 -1.78
N LEU A 162 10.49 -10.78 -1.62
CA LEU A 162 10.79 -9.60 -2.44
C LEU A 162 11.88 -8.81 -1.72
N ARG A 163 12.95 -8.48 -2.44
CA ARG A 163 14.05 -7.66 -1.96
C ARG A 163 13.82 -6.23 -2.44
N TYR A 164 13.98 -5.28 -1.52
CA TYR A 164 14.04 -3.88 -1.85
C TYR A 164 15.37 -3.58 -2.57
N ILE A 165 15.33 -2.77 -3.64
CA ILE A 165 16.57 -2.22 -4.20
C ILE A 165 16.81 -0.83 -3.61
N PRO A 166 17.86 -0.66 -2.78
CA PRO A 166 18.30 0.65 -2.35
C PRO A 166 18.74 1.50 -3.52
N THR A 167 17.84 2.36 -3.92
CA THR A 167 18.09 3.45 -4.84
C THR A 167 18.69 4.59 -4.04
N ASN A 168 20.02 4.58 -3.91
CA ASN A 168 20.80 5.58 -3.18
C ASN A 168 20.76 7.00 -3.82
N HIS A 169 19.91 7.24 -4.82
CA HIS A 169 20.11 8.34 -5.77
C HIS A 169 18.88 9.22 -6.08
N TYR A 170 17.70 8.94 -5.51
CA TYR A 170 16.52 9.74 -5.86
C TYR A 170 16.38 10.98 -4.97
N THR A 171 16.42 12.14 -5.60
CA THR A 171 16.25 13.49 -5.02
C THR A 171 14.77 13.87 -4.85
N ASN A 172 13.90 12.88 -4.76
CA ASN A 172 12.46 13.10 -4.67
C ASN A 172 12.13 13.97 -3.45
N SER A 173 11.35 15.02 -3.66
CA SER A 173 11.07 16.00 -2.62
C SER A 173 9.73 16.68 -2.83
N CYS A 174 9.25 17.30 -1.75
CA CYS A 174 8.13 18.23 -1.78
C CYS A 174 8.61 19.60 -1.28
N GLU A 175 8.09 20.67 -1.87
CA GLU A 175 8.36 22.03 -1.45
C GLU A 175 7.05 22.83 -1.45
N ARG A 176 6.77 23.56 -0.38
CA ARG A 176 5.62 24.46 -0.34
C ARG A 176 6.02 25.83 -0.86
N LYS A 177 5.41 26.25 -1.97
CA LYS A 177 5.65 27.55 -2.62
C LYS A 177 4.33 28.21 -2.99
N ASP A 178 4.17 29.47 -2.59
CA ASP A 178 2.97 30.27 -2.86
C ASP A 178 1.65 29.56 -2.46
N GLY A 179 1.69 28.83 -1.33
CA GLY A 179 0.55 28.06 -0.82
C GLY A 179 0.29 26.73 -1.51
N ARG A 180 1.02 26.41 -2.58
CA ARG A 180 0.92 25.14 -3.32
C ARG A 180 2.02 24.17 -2.88
N LEU A 181 1.71 22.88 -2.88
CA LEU A 181 2.68 21.83 -2.61
C LEU A 181 3.24 21.34 -3.95
N LEU A 182 4.49 21.71 -4.23
CA LEU A 182 5.24 21.28 -5.40
C LEU A 182 5.90 19.94 -5.11
N VAL A 183 5.94 19.07 -6.12
CA VAL A 183 6.62 17.77 -6.05
C VAL A 183 7.66 17.67 -7.14
N HIS A 184 8.81 17.14 -6.77
CA HIS A 184 9.95 16.92 -7.63
C HIS A 184 10.28 15.43 -7.60
N ILE A 185 10.24 14.76 -8.74
CA ILE A 185 10.46 13.32 -8.85
C ILE A 185 11.58 13.03 -9.84
N ASP A 186 12.58 12.27 -9.42
CA ASP A 186 13.56 11.68 -10.34
C ASP A 186 12.84 10.71 -11.27
N ARG A 187 13.02 10.91 -12.57
CA ARG A 187 12.34 10.09 -13.59
C ARG A 187 12.91 8.68 -13.65
N ARG A 188 14.11 8.45 -13.14
CA ARG A 188 14.75 7.15 -13.16
C ARG A 188 14.04 6.20 -12.20
N GLN A 189 13.83 5.00 -12.68
CA GLN A 189 13.28 3.89 -11.93
C GLN A 189 14.18 2.68 -12.18
N GLU A 190 14.52 1.96 -11.13
CA GLU A 190 15.15 0.65 -11.28
C GLU A 190 14.08 -0.39 -11.60
N VAL A 191 14.38 -1.33 -12.49
CA VAL A 191 13.51 -2.43 -12.88
C VAL A 191 14.32 -3.70 -12.99
N ASP A 192 13.67 -4.84 -12.79
CA ASP A 192 14.30 -6.14 -12.92
C ASP A 192 14.64 -6.44 -14.39
N GLY A 193 15.93 -6.55 -14.69
CA GLY A 193 16.42 -7.10 -15.96
C GLY A 193 16.62 -8.62 -15.87
N PHE A 194 16.77 -9.27 -17.02
CA PHE A 194 16.88 -10.74 -17.10
C PHE A 194 18.05 -11.33 -16.26
N LEU A 195 19.11 -10.56 -16.01
CA LEU A 195 20.29 -10.96 -15.25
C LEU A 195 20.80 -9.89 -14.26
N ASP A 196 20.25 -8.67 -14.31
CA ASP A 196 20.74 -7.52 -13.54
C ASP A 196 19.65 -6.45 -13.40
N VAL A 197 19.79 -5.54 -12.44
CA VAL A 197 18.93 -4.37 -12.27
C VAL A 197 19.20 -3.38 -13.41
N LYS A 198 18.14 -2.89 -14.06
CA LYS A 198 18.24 -1.87 -15.11
C LYS A 198 17.59 -0.58 -14.66
N THR A 199 18.14 0.56 -15.07
CA THR A 199 17.49 1.87 -14.89
C THR A 199 16.72 2.24 -16.15
N VAL A 200 15.46 2.65 -15.98
CA VAL A 200 14.58 3.15 -17.05
C VAL A 200 14.04 4.51 -16.68
N LEU A 201 13.68 5.33 -17.67
CA LEU A 201 13.01 6.60 -17.45
C LEU A 201 11.50 6.39 -17.44
N MET A 202 10.85 6.82 -16.37
CA MET A 202 9.39 6.92 -16.28
C MET A 202 8.90 8.07 -17.18
N SER A 203 7.77 7.83 -17.87
CA SER A 203 7.01 8.88 -18.53
C SER A 203 6.26 9.73 -17.51
N GLU A 204 5.84 10.93 -17.93
CA GLU A 204 4.94 11.78 -17.14
C GLU A 204 3.71 11.00 -16.65
N SER A 205 3.03 10.30 -17.55
CA SER A 205 1.83 9.52 -17.23
C SER A 205 2.09 8.41 -16.21
N GLN A 206 3.27 7.80 -16.22
CA GLN A 206 3.67 6.81 -15.22
C GLN A 206 3.91 7.47 -13.86
N ILE A 207 4.60 8.61 -13.82
CA ILE A 207 4.90 9.33 -12.57
C ILE A 207 3.61 9.86 -11.92
N THR A 208 2.78 10.57 -12.69
CA THR A 208 1.46 11.05 -12.24
C THR A 208 0.63 9.91 -11.68
N ARG A 209 0.51 8.80 -12.43
CA ARG A 209 -0.23 7.62 -11.98
C ARG A 209 0.37 6.98 -10.73
N ASN A 210 1.69 6.94 -10.60
CA ASN A 210 2.36 6.42 -9.40
C ASN A 210 2.00 7.27 -8.18
N ILE A 211 2.15 8.59 -8.28
CA ILE A 211 1.81 9.52 -7.20
C ILE A 211 0.35 9.36 -6.79
N GLU A 212 -0.59 9.43 -7.74
CA GLU A 212 -2.02 9.38 -7.44
C GLU A 212 -2.43 8.07 -6.80
N ASN A 213 -1.96 6.91 -7.30
CA ASN A 213 -2.32 5.63 -6.68
C ASN A 213 -1.67 5.46 -5.29
N ARG A 214 -0.44 5.95 -5.08
CA ARG A 214 0.19 5.97 -3.75
C ARG A 214 -0.57 6.85 -2.76
N LEU A 215 -1.14 7.95 -3.25
CA LEU A 215 -2.02 8.85 -2.49
C LEU A 215 -3.49 8.47 -2.57
N TRP A 216 -3.79 7.18 -2.78
CA TRP A 216 -5.13 6.62 -2.73
C TRP A 216 -6.15 7.22 -3.68
N ASN A 217 -5.68 7.81 -4.78
CA ASN A 217 -6.49 8.59 -5.71
C ASN A 217 -7.34 9.66 -4.98
N ARG A 218 -6.87 10.12 -3.82
CA ARG A 218 -7.50 11.18 -3.00
C ARG A 218 -6.97 12.56 -3.28
N VAL A 219 -5.85 12.58 -3.97
CA VAL A 219 -5.06 13.74 -4.34
C VAL A 219 -4.79 13.61 -5.83
N LYS A 220 -4.89 14.72 -6.54
CA LYS A 220 -4.47 14.81 -7.93
C LYS A 220 -3.10 15.45 -8.00
N VAL A 221 -2.37 15.15 -9.07
CA VAL A 221 -1.14 15.86 -9.38
C VAL A 221 -1.19 16.39 -10.81
N GLU A 222 -0.93 17.68 -10.95
CA GLU A 222 -0.81 18.34 -12.25
C GLU A 222 0.67 18.46 -12.61
N CYS A 223 1.06 17.91 -13.76
CA CYS A 223 2.39 18.12 -14.31
C CYS A 223 2.54 19.58 -14.75
N ILE A 224 3.58 20.26 -14.28
CA ILE A 224 3.94 21.62 -14.69
C ILE A 224 5.24 21.67 -15.49
N GLY A 225 6.02 20.57 -15.50
CA GLY A 225 7.24 20.46 -16.27
C GLY A 225 7.85 19.06 -16.20
N LEU A 226 8.54 18.67 -17.27
CA LEU A 226 9.28 17.42 -17.37
C LEU A 226 10.53 17.68 -18.21
N ASP A 227 11.70 17.35 -17.66
CA ASP A 227 12.96 17.28 -18.39
C ASP A 227 13.55 15.86 -18.31
N ASP A 228 14.74 15.61 -18.84
CA ASP A 228 15.33 14.26 -18.90
C ASP A 228 15.67 13.64 -17.53
N GLU A 229 15.75 14.45 -16.47
CA GLU A 229 16.09 13.99 -15.12
C GLU A 229 14.89 14.04 -14.17
N MET A 230 14.08 15.08 -14.27
CA MET A 230 13.10 15.45 -13.26
C MET A 230 11.71 15.69 -13.82
N TYR A 231 10.72 15.22 -13.06
CA TYR A 231 9.32 15.60 -13.16
C TYR A 231 9.02 16.66 -12.10
N HIS A 232 8.29 17.70 -12.53
CA HIS A 232 7.79 18.78 -11.70
C HIS A 232 6.27 18.75 -11.71
N GLY A 233 5.67 18.55 -10.54
CA GLY A 233 4.22 18.52 -10.37
C GLY A 233 3.73 19.45 -9.28
N VAL A 234 2.43 19.72 -9.29
CA VAL A 234 1.70 20.41 -8.23
C VAL A 234 0.66 19.46 -7.69
N ILE A 235 0.65 19.26 -6.37
CA ILE A 235 -0.43 18.55 -5.70
C ILE A 235 -1.67 19.44 -5.66
N VAL A 236 -2.77 18.92 -6.19
CA VAL A 236 -4.08 19.55 -6.22
C VAL A 236 -5.05 18.70 -5.39
N ASP A 237 -5.61 19.30 -4.35
CA ASP A 237 -6.64 18.66 -3.54
C ASP A 237 -7.92 18.43 -4.35
N VAL A 238 -8.57 17.29 -4.09
CA VAL A 238 -9.88 16.91 -4.65
C VAL A 238 -11.00 17.21 -3.67
#